data_AF-A0A950UAG9-F1
#
_entry.id   AF-A0A950UAG9-F1
#
_cell.length_a   1.000
_cell.length_b   1.000
_cell.length_c   1.000
_cell.angle_alpha   90.00
_cell.angle_beta   90.00
_cell.angle_gamma   90.00
#
_symmetry.space_group_name_H-M   'P 1'
#
loop_
_entity.id
_entity.type
_entity.pdbx_description
1 polymer ?
#
loop_
_entity_poly.entity_id
_entity_poly.type
_entity_poly.pdbx_seq_one_letter_code
_entity_poly.pdbx_strand_id
1 'polypeptide(L)'
;VRSDGYRLSNIFISATHDESAPDSLGLGGVTATTSGVNDYWLRYMIDRSARAIERAYRSMRPAHIRYTEVLEPRNVRQCWSSYPFVDDQHIPVLQAVDDRGRTIATLASVSQHVETLGFNGGTPELNAERLWVSSDWVHFFRSSLERQLGGIGIEMAGAVGSVESPEVYSTAISRTPQRYLLVAHSGGCRTLFDVDGQQDAAGTLHVPLGYSGETRAFGEQVAGRVIQALGSGAYRNSSSNTIWGQRTNVCVPLDNALFAFGAALGVFAHRPGYNADCSQAFPVQPDGATSGQALESQVAAFEIGDGEFLSLPGEVFPFTYLRGFLGPADMPNSSAPLPPWLIPRMDAPFRFIDGLAEDMLGYIFPLGNAVGIPTPSMPNPSSTDRFGCEHSDDSESISGHAADIIGEALVPLLGRHGGAPERIVTGRYVLGDGTLSRDPLGGPELKCSTDTKFQAALIPARAVELASGRVVKPRYWMSLSGLPQVAPDRDTRGYFDQRGRRVWLDVFPERSPPRPRNA
;
A
#
# COMPACT_ATOMS: atom_id res chain seq x y z
N VAL A 1 -6.01 -11.49 -26.00
CA VAL A 1 -7.34 -12.03 -25.62
C VAL A 1 -8.50 -11.64 -26.54
N ARG A 2 -8.42 -10.57 -27.35
CA ARG A 2 -9.56 -10.10 -28.19
C ARG A 2 -9.75 -10.77 -29.57
N SER A 3 -8.98 -11.79 -29.93
CA SER A 3 -9.05 -12.40 -31.28
C SER A 3 -9.67 -13.81 -31.35
N ASP A 4 -9.94 -14.47 -30.22
CA ASP A 4 -10.14 -15.95 -30.20
C ASP A 4 -11.51 -16.38 -29.64
N GLY A 5 -12.55 -15.54 -29.76
CA GLY A 5 -13.92 -15.88 -29.35
C GLY A 5 -14.29 -15.60 -27.88
N TYR A 6 -13.38 -15.00 -27.10
CA TYR A 6 -13.65 -14.57 -25.73
C TYR A 6 -14.35 -13.20 -25.68
N ARG A 7 -15.40 -13.09 -24.87
CA ARG A 7 -16.07 -11.81 -24.57
C ARG A 7 -15.60 -11.28 -23.23
N LEU A 8 -14.44 -10.63 -23.23
CA LEU A 8 -13.89 -9.95 -22.06
C LEU A 8 -14.06 -8.43 -22.18
N SER A 9 -14.52 -7.83 -21.09
CA SER A 9 -14.54 -6.41 -20.82
C SER A 9 -14.11 -6.21 -19.37
N ASN A 10 -13.60 -5.02 -19.02
CA ASN A 10 -13.22 -4.68 -17.64
C ASN A 10 -12.20 -5.64 -17.02
N ILE A 11 -11.08 -5.86 -17.71
CA ILE A 11 -9.91 -6.56 -17.16
C ILE A 11 -9.13 -5.54 -16.35
N PHE A 12 -8.83 -5.83 -15.10
CA PHE A 12 -7.90 -5.09 -14.26
C PHE A 12 -6.68 -5.97 -14.01
N ILE A 13 -5.48 -5.39 -14.08
CA ILE A 13 -4.22 -6.14 -14.00
C ILE A 13 -3.39 -5.55 -12.88
N SER A 14 -2.83 -6.41 -12.04
CA SER A 14 -1.92 -6.04 -10.96
C SER A 14 -0.74 -7.01 -10.93
N ALA A 15 0.38 -6.53 -10.41
CA ALA A 15 1.57 -7.32 -10.16
C ALA A 15 1.77 -7.50 -8.66
N THR A 16 2.33 -8.64 -8.24
CA THR A 16 2.66 -8.88 -6.83
C THR A 16 3.84 -8.04 -6.34
N HIS A 17 4.48 -7.23 -7.19
CA HIS A 17 5.71 -6.49 -6.87
C HIS A 17 6.92 -7.39 -6.53
N ASP A 18 7.03 -8.56 -7.17
CA ASP A 18 8.12 -9.51 -6.90
C ASP A 18 9.46 -9.04 -7.49
N GLU A 19 10.44 -8.86 -6.61
CA GLU A 19 11.80 -8.42 -6.95
C GLU A 19 12.78 -9.57 -7.24
N SER A 20 12.29 -10.81 -7.23
CA SER A 20 13.04 -12.02 -7.62
C SER A 20 12.61 -12.59 -8.97
N ALA A 21 11.90 -11.81 -9.78
CA ALA A 21 11.50 -12.18 -11.13
C ALA A 21 12.45 -11.60 -12.20
N PRO A 22 12.53 -12.19 -13.42
CA PRO A 22 13.26 -11.55 -14.50
C PRO A 22 12.65 -10.20 -14.86
N ASP A 23 13.52 -9.22 -15.08
CA ASP A 23 13.17 -7.82 -15.22
C ASP A 23 12.18 -7.54 -16.37
N SER A 24 11.13 -6.79 -16.02
CA SER A 24 10.08 -6.34 -16.94
C SER A 24 9.99 -4.82 -17.08
N LEU A 25 10.71 -4.06 -16.24
CA LEU A 25 10.73 -2.60 -16.22
C LEU A 25 11.98 -2.04 -16.92
N GLY A 26 13.09 -2.77 -16.85
CA GLY A 26 14.38 -2.44 -17.47
C GLY A 26 15.48 -2.02 -16.49
N LEU A 27 15.19 -1.99 -15.19
CA LEU A 27 16.10 -1.53 -14.15
C LEU A 27 17.25 -2.53 -13.84
N GLY A 28 17.07 -3.81 -14.14
CA GLY A 28 17.99 -4.91 -13.83
C GLY A 28 19.06 -5.17 -14.89
N GLY A 29 19.44 -4.16 -15.67
CA GLY A 29 20.42 -4.32 -16.74
C GLY A 29 21.87 -4.48 -16.26
N VAL A 30 22.74 -4.87 -17.19
CA VAL A 30 24.19 -5.02 -16.92
C VAL A 30 24.88 -3.73 -16.48
N THR A 31 24.28 -2.58 -16.82
CA THR A 31 24.60 -1.24 -16.31
C THR A 31 23.29 -0.53 -16.01
N ALA A 32 23.33 0.52 -15.18
CA ALA A 32 22.18 1.38 -14.88
C ALA A 32 21.61 2.12 -16.12
N THR A 33 22.28 2.03 -17.27
CA THR A 33 21.92 2.68 -18.53
C THR A 33 21.55 1.71 -19.65
N THR A 34 21.55 0.41 -19.36
CA THR A 34 21.15 -0.64 -20.30
C THR A 34 19.89 -1.28 -19.76
N SER A 35 18.87 -1.50 -20.60
CA SER A 35 17.68 -2.20 -20.16
C SER A 35 17.97 -3.66 -19.78
N GLY A 36 17.42 -4.12 -18.65
CA GLY A 36 17.37 -5.54 -18.30
C GLY A 36 16.24 -6.32 -18.99
N VAL A 37 15.32 -5.63 -19.68
CA VAL A 37 14.15 -6.29 -20.30
C VAL A 37 14.59 -7.31 -21.33
N ASN A 38 14.07 -8.52 -21.15
CA ASN A 38 14.22 -9.60 -22.12
C ASN A 38 12.89 -9.83 -22.87
N ASP A 39 12.88 -9.54 -24.16
CA ASP A 39 11.69 -9.67 -25.02
C ASP A 39 11.09 -11.09 -25.06
N TYR A 40 11.92 -12.12 -24.98
CA TYR A 40 11.43 -13.50 -24.94
C TYR A 40 10.68 -13.76 -23.63
N TRP A 41 11.24 -13.32 -22.50
CA TRP A 41 10.59 -13.39 -21.20
C TRP A 41 9.29 -12.58 -21.16
N LEU A 42 9.32 -11.33 -21.62
CA LEU A 42 8.14 -10.46 -21.60
C LEU A 42 6.99 -11.06 -22.42
N ARG A 43 7.27 -11.55 -23.64
CA ARG A 43 6.26 -12.24 -24.46
C ARG A 43 5.77 -13.53 -23.82
N TYR A 44 6.66 -14.29 -23.18
CA TYR A 44 6.29 -15.49 -22.43
C TYR A 44 5.34 -15.15 -21.28
N MET A 45 5.68 -14.16 -20.45
CA MET A 45 4.85 -13.68 -19.35
C MET A 45 3.48 -13.23 -19.85
N ILE A 46 3.42 -12.39 -20.89
CA ILE A 46 2.16 -11.92 -21.49
C ILE A 46 1.29 -13.09 -21.99
N ASP A 47 1.87 -14.06 -22.70
CA ASP A 47 1.15 -15.25 -23.17
C ASP A 47 0.64 -16.10 -21.99
N ARG A 48 1.45 -16.29 -20.95
CA ARG A 48 1.04 -17.05 -19.75
C ARG A 48 -0.10 -16.36 -18.99
N SER A 49 -0.04 -15.03 -18.85
CA SER A 49 -1.09 -14.22 -18.21
C SER A 49 -2.39 -14.27 -19.02
N ALA A 50 -2.31 -14.10 -20.35
CA ALA A 50 -3.47 -14.25 -21.23
C ALA A 50 -4.10 -15.65 -21.12
N ARG A 51 -3.30 -16.73 -21.13
CA ARG A 51 -3.80 -18.09 -20.94
C ARG A 51 -4.44 -18.31 -19.57
N ALA A 52 -3.93 -17.67 -18.51
CA ALA A 52 -4.53 -17.76 -17.18
C ALA A 52 -5.94 -17.14 -17.17
N ILE A 53 -6.09 -15.94 -17.75
CA ILE A 53 -7.39 -15.26 -17.92
C ILE A 53 -8.36 -16.13 -18.73
N GLU A 54 -7.88 -16.71 -19.83
CA GLU A 54 -8.68 -17.58 -20.70
C GLU A 54 -9.14 -18.87 -20.00
N ARG A 55 -8.27 -19.49 -19.19
CA ARG A 55 -8.63 -20.66 -18.36
C ARG A 55 -9.67 -20.28 -17.32
N ALA A 56 -9.55 -19.11 -16.69
CA ALA A 56 -10.53 -18.62 -15.73
C ALA A 56 -11.90 -18.40 -16.40
N TYR A 57 -11.93 -17.76 -17.57
CA TYR A 57 -13.16 -17.56 -18.35
C TYR A 57 -13.86 -18.87 -18.71
N ARG A 58 -13.11 -19.88 -19.19
CA ARG A 58 -13.68 -21.20 -19.52
C ARG A 58 -14.14 -21.99 -18.30
N SER A 59 -13.65 -21.66 -17.12
CA SER A 59 -13.96 -22.33 -15.86
C SER A 59 -15.00 -21.59 -15.02
N MET A 60 -15.69 -20.58 -15.60
CA MET A 60 -16.76 -19.87 -14.92
C MET A 60 -17.83 -20.82 -14.40
N ARG A 61 -18.25 -20.59 -13.17
CA ARG A 61 -19.28 -21.37 -12.46
C ARG A 61 -19.98 -20.48 -11.44
N PRO A 62 -21.19 -20.84 -10.99
CA PRO A 62 -21.85 -20.15 -9.89
C PRO A 62 -20.95 -20.08 -8.66
N ALA A 63 -20.93 -18.93 -8.00
CA ALA A 63 -20.09 -18.67 -6.83
C ALA A 63 -20.80 -17.73 -5.84
N HIS A 64 -20.50 -17.91 -4.56
CA HIS A 64 -20.86 -17.02 -3.47
C HIS A 64 -19.60 -16.31 -2.98
N ILE A 65 -19.68 -15.00 -2.75
CA ILE A 65 -18.54 -14.21 -2.29
C ILE A 65 -18.62 -14.06 -0.77
N ARG A 66 -17.46 -14.23 -0.12
CA ARG A 66 -17.23 -14.01 1.30
C ARG A 66 -16.13 -12.97 1.46
N TYR A 67 -16.24 -12.16 2.49
CA TYR A 67 -15.24 -11.19 2.86
C TYR A 67 -14.84 -11.33 4.31
N THR A 68 -13.57 -11.09 4.58
CA THR A 68 -13.06 -10.84 5.93
C THR A 68 -11.95 -9.80 5.84
N GLU A 69 -11.59 -9.22 6.97
CA GLU A 69 -10.36 -8.47 7.11
C GLU A 69 -9.61 -9.04 8.30
N VAL A 70 -8.34 -9.34 8.12
CA VAL A 70 -7.47 -9.83 9.18
C VAL A 70 -6.36 -8.83 9.42
N LEU A 71 -5.65 -9.00 10.53
CA LEU A 71 -4.43 -8.24 10.79
C LEU A 71 -3.23 -9.13 10.51
N GLU A 72 -2.16 -8.53 10.02
CA GLU A 72 -0.83 -9.12 9.91
C GLU A 72 -0.41 -9.86 11.20
N PRO A 73 0.47 -10.88 11.11
CA PRO A 73 0.95 -11.57 12.30
C PRO A 73 1.56 -10.61 13.32
N ARG A 74 1.30 -10.85 14.62
CA ARG A 74 1.76 -9.95 15.69
C ARG A 74 3.27 -9.96 15.93
N ASN A 75 3.98 -10.88 15.30
CA ASN A 75 5.42 -11.08 15.42
C ASN A 75 6.18 -10.56 14.20
N VAL A 76 5.53 -9.75 13.37
CA VAL A 76 6.14 -9.14 12.18
C VAL A 76 6.42 -7.68 12.51
N ARG A 77 7.68 -7.26 12.33
CA ARG A 77 8.11 -5.87 12.54
C ARG A 77 8.10 -5.15 11.21
N GLN A 78 7.12 -4.26 11.03
CA GLN A 78 7.08 -3.41 9.85
C GLN A 78 8.36 -2.58 9.71
N CYS A 79 8.83 -2.55 8.47
CA CYS A 79 10.04 -1.88 8.03
C CYS A 79 9.67 -0.82 7.01
N TRP A 80 10.37 0.31 7.07
CA TRP A 80 10.18 1.40 6.12
C TRP A 80 11.50 1.94 5.56
N SER A 81 11.47 2.24 4.26
CA SER A 81 12.56 2.87 3.50
C SER A 81 12.44 4.39 3.43
N SER A 82 11.24 4.96 3.61
CA SER A 82 11.04 6.41 3.61
C SER A 82 10.06 6.90 4.67
N TYR A 83 10.25 8.13 5.13
CA TYR A 83 9.20 8.87 5.83
C TYR A 83 8.08 9.26 4.83
N PRO A 84 6.80 9.36 5.24
CA PRO A 84 6.21 9.11 6.56
C PRO A 84 5.99 7.64 6.92
N PHE A 85 6.17 7.32 8.20
CA PHE A 85 5.89 6.00 8.75
C PHE A 85 4.40 5.84 9.08
N VAL A 86 3.68 5.10 8.24
CA VAL A 86 2.29 4.69 8.48
C VAL A 86 2.20 3.18 8.39
N ASP A 87 1.74 2.58 9.47
CA ASP A 87 1.46 1.16 9.57
C ASP A 87 0.06 0.87 9.00
N ASP A 88 0.00 0.10 7.92
CA ASP A 88 -1.22 -0.58 7.49
C ASP A 88 -1.04 -2.07 7.75
N GLN A 89 -1.66 -2.57 8.81
CA GLN A 89 -1.63 -3.99 9.17
C GLN A 89 -2.85 -4.77 8.67
N HIS A 90 -3.78 -4.10 7.99
CA HIS A 90 -5.03 -4.72 7.57
C HIS A 90 -4.84 -5.50 6.26
N ILE A 91 -5.39 -6.71 6.25
CA ILE A 91 -5.37 -7.61 5.10
C ILE A 91 -6.83 -7.87 4.75
N PRO A 92 -7.44 -7.09 3.85
CA PRO A 92 -8.77 -7.38 3.34
C PRO A 92 -8.69 -8.64 2.44
N VAL A 93 -9.69 -9.51 2.59
CA VAL A 93 -9.75 -10.83 1.95
C VAL A 93 -11.08 -11.00 1.24
N LEU A 94 -11.02 -11.48 0.00
CA LEU A 94 -12.17 -11.92 -0.79
C LEU A 94 -12.02 -13.43 -1.04
N GLN A 95 -13.03 -14.22 -0.68
CA GLN A 95 -13.11 -15.64 -1.02
C GLN A 95 -14.35 -15.92 -1.86
N ALA A 96 -14.15 -16.60 -3.00
CA ALA A 96 -15.23 -17.17 -3.80
C ALA A 96 -15.39 -18.66 -3.47
N VAL A 97 -16.62 -19.11 -3.21
CA VAL A 97 -16.95 -20.51 -2.93
C VAL A 97 -18.09 -21.00 -3.81
N ASP A 98 -18.17 -22.32 -4.07
CA ASP A 98 -19.30 -22.92 -4.78
C ASP A 98 -20.53 -23.13 -3.87
N ASP A 99 -21.63 -23.65 -4.43
CA ASP A 99 -22.87 -23.93 -3.68
C ASP A 99 -22.71 -24.95 -2.54
N ARG A 100 -21.61 -25.70 -2.51
CA ARG A 100 -21.27 -26.63 -1.43
C ARG A 100 -20.29 -26.01 -0.42
N GLY A 101 -19.97 -24.73 -0.57
CA GLY A 101 -19.00 -24.01 0.26
C GLY A 101 -17.54 -24.36 -0.03
N ARG A 102 -17.23 -25.05 -1.13
CA ARG A 102 -15.86 -25.38 -1.51
C ARG A 102 -15.18 -24.18 -2.16
N THR A 103 -13.96 -23.88 -1.75
CA THR A 103 -13.19 -22.74 -2.25
C THR A 103 -12.95 -22.85 -3.75
N ILE A 104 -13.21 -21.75 -4.45
CA ILE A 104 -12.86 -21.54 -5.86
C ILE A 104 -11.56 -20.74 -5.92
N ALA A 105 -11.52 -19.60 -5.22
CA ALA A 105 -10.36 -18.74 -5.11
C ALA A 105 -10.40 -17.97 -3.79
N THR A 106 -9.22 -17.65 -3.26
CA THR A 106 -9.04 -16.74 -2.12
C THR A 106 -8.02 -15.68 -2.52
N LEU A 107 -8.43 -14.42 -2.50
CA LEU A 107 -7.59 -13.25 -2.70
C LEU A 107 -7.38 -12.55 -1.36
N ALA A 108 -6.15 -12.18 -1.05
CA ALA A 108 -5.82 -11.32 0.07
C ALA A 108 -4.95 -10.17 -0.41
N SER A 109 -5.27 -8.95 0.03
CA SER A 109 -4.43 -7.78 -0.23
C SER A 109 -3.44 -7.59 0.91
N VAL A 110 -2.15 -7.54 0.59
CA VAL A 110 -1.09 -7.40 1.60
C VAL A 110 -0.24 -6.17 1.27
N SER A 111 -0.18 -5.20 2.18
CA SER A 111 0.55 -3.94 2.01
C SER A 111 2.03 -4.10 2.42
N GLN A 112 2.75 -5.06 1.83
CA GLN A 112 4.17 -5.35 2.11
C GLN A 112 4.91 -5.66 0.81
N HIS A 113 6.15 -5.17 0.65
CA HIS A 113 6.99 -5.48 -0.50
C HIS A 113 7.25 -6.98 -0.66
N VAL A 114 7.49 -7.40 -1.91
CA VAL A 114 7.76 -8.81 -2.27
C VAL A 114 9.22 -8.98 -2.64
N GLU A 115 10.06 -8.81 -1.62
CA GLU A 115 11.49 -8.57 -1.82
C GLU A 115 12.39 -9.31 -0.81
N THR A 116 11.82 -10.10 0.12
CA THR A 116 12.60 -10.76 1.20
C THR A 116 13.76 -11.60 0.66
N LEU A 117 13.58 -12.24 -0.50
CA LEU A 117 14.62 -13.01 -1.18
C LEU A 117 15.55 -12.11 -2.00
N GLY A 118 15.00 -11.16 -2.75
CA GLY A 118 15.75 -10.27 -3.65
C GLY A 118 16.81 -9.45 -2.91
N PHE A 119 16.53 -9.10 -1.65
CA PHE A 119 17.43 -8.34 -0.80
C PHE A 119 18.21 -9.19 0.19
N ASN A 120 18.14 -10.53 0.13
CA ASN A 120 18.99 -11.36 0.99
C ASN A 120 20.48 -11.11 0.67
N GLY A 121 21.32 -11.15 1.71
CA GLY A 121 22.75 -10.98 1.53
C GLY A 121 23.56 -11.12 2.82
N GLY A 122 24.86 -10.88 2.72
CA GLY A 122 25.78 -10.88 3.86
C GLY A 122 26.54 -12.20 4.09
N THR A 123 26.07 -13.30 3.52
CA THR A 123 26.83 -14.57 3.45
C THR A 123 26.91 -15.10 2.03
N PRO A 124 27.88 -15.98 1.68
CA PRO A 124 27.95 -16.60 0.36
C PRO A 124 26.66 -17.32 -0.05
N GLU A 125 25.99 -17.97 0.89
CA GLU A 125 24.74 -18.68 0.66
C GLU A 125 23.60 -17.71 0.33
N LEU A 126 23.37 -16.69 1.18
CA LEU A 126 22.32 -15.69 0.95
C LEU A 126 22.57 -14.88 -0.33
N ASN A 127 23.82 -14.57 -0.64
CA ASN A 127 24.21 -13.91 -1.89
C ASN A 127 23.97 -14.77 -3.14
N ALA A 128 23.86 -16.09 -3.01
CA ALA A 128 23.47 -16.99 -4.08
C ALA A 128 21.95 -17.09 -4.19
N GLU A 129 21.24 -17.11 -3.06
CA GLU A 129 19.77 -17.17 -3.01
C GLU A 129 19.10 -15.94 -3.63
N ARG A 130 19.65 -14.73 -3.43
CA ARG A 130 19.13 -13.50 -4.04
C ARG A 130 19.12 -13.49 -5.58
N LEU A 131 19.85 -14.42 -6.21
CA LEU A 131 19.91 -14.54 -7.67
C LEU A 131 18.93 -15.59 -8.21
N TRP A 132 18.13 -16.21 -7.35
CA TRP A 132 17.14 -17.21 -7.76
C TRP A 132 15.92 -16.54 -8.37
N VAL A 133 15.41 -17.15 -9.45
CA VAL A 133 14.08 -16.81 -9.93
C VAL A 133 13.06 -17.43 -8.98
N SER A 134 12.25 -16.57 -8.37
CA SER A 134 11.29 -16.96 -7.33
C SER A 134 9.97 -16.22 -7.53
N SER A 135 9.04 -16.40 -6.60
CA SER A 135 7.93 -15.48 -6.36
C SER A 135 7.92 -15.07 -4.89
N ASP A 136 9.11 -14.98 -4.31
CA ASP A 136 9.38 -14.61 -2.93
C ASP A 136 8.47 -15.32 -1.88
N TRP A 137 8.13 -14.63 -0.79
CA TRP A 137 7.23 -15.08 0.27
C TRP A 137 5.82 -15.39 -0.26
N VAL A 138 5.42 -14.76 -1.37
CA VAL A 138 4.14 -14.97 -2.05
C VAL A 138 4.01 -16.42 -2.56
N HIS A 139 5.12 -17.13 -2.82
CA HIS A 139 5.10 -18.58 -3.06
C HIS A 139 4.47 -19.33 -1.89
N PHE A 140 5.00 -19.10 -0.68
CA PHE A 140 4.62 -19.82 0.53
C PHE A 140 3.23 -19.39 1.01
N PHE A 141 2.88 -18.12 0.83
CA PHE A 141 1.55 -17.60 1.09
C PHE A 141 0.48 -18.34 0.26
N ARG A 142 0.59 -18.29 -1.07
CA ARG A 142 -0.39 -18.92 -1.99
C ARG A 142 -0.45 -20.42 -1.76
N SER A 143 0.70 -21.09 -1.67
CA SER A 143 0.77 -22.53 -1.45
C SER A 143 0.09 -22.94 -0.13
N SER A 144 0.18 -22.12 0.91
CA SER A 144 -0.50 -22.38 2.19
C SER A 144 -2.01 -22.23 2.08
N LEU A 145 -2.50 -21.17 1.42
CA LEU A 145 -3.92 -21.01 1.13
C LEU A 145 -4.46 -22.19 0.32
N GLU A 146 -3.79 -22.55 -0.78
CA GLU A 146 -4.24 -23.61 -1.69
C GLU A 146 -4.27 -24.98 -1.01
N ARG A 147 -3.25 -25.30 -0.18
CA ARG A 147 -3.23 -26.57 0.57
C ARG A 147 -4.33 -26.65 1.63
N GLN A 148 -4.60 -25.57 2.34
CA GLN A 148 -5.48 -25.59 3.52
C GLN A 148 -6.94 -25.26 3.20
N LEU A 149 -7.18 -24.39 2.21
CA LEU A 149 -8.52 -23.95 1.81
C LEU A 149 -8.98 -24.55 0.47
N GLY A 150 -8.06 -25.05 -0.35
CA GLY A 150 -8.33 -25.44 -1.74
C GLY A 150 -8.52 -24.23 -2.67
N GLY A 151 -8.80 -24.51 -3.93
CA GLY A 151 -8.95 -23.45 -4.95
C GLY A 151 -7.61 -22.82 -5.34
N ILE A 152 -7.67 -21.58 -5.85
CA ILE A 152 -6.49 -20.77 -6.22
C ILE A 152 -6.21 -19.72 -5.14
N GLY A 153 -4.96 -19.60 -4.71
CA GLY A 153 -4.50 -18.54 -3.82
C GLY A 153 -3.98 -17.34 -4.62
N ILE A 154 -4.47 -16.15 -4.31
CA ILE A 154 -4.06 -14.90 -4.94
C ILE A 154 -3.59 -13.96 -3.83
N GLU A 155 -2.37 -13.45 -4.00
CA GLU A 155 -1.90 -12.27 -3.31
C GLU A 155 -2.10 -11.10 -4.28
N MET A 156 -2.55 -9.97 -3.74
CA MET A 156 -2.74 -8.72 -4.47
C MET A 156 -1.98 -7.64 -3.74
N ALA A 157 -1.11 -6.92 -4.45
CA ALA A 157 -0.30 -5.89 -3.82
C ALA A 157 -1.21 -4.82 -3.20
N GLY A 158 -0.99 -4.55 -1.91
CA GLY A 158 -1.65 -3.49 -1.17
C GLY A 158 -1.02 -2.12 -1.42
N ALA A 159 -1.04 -1.26 -0.41
CA ALA A 159 -0.30 0.01 -0.42
C ALA A 159 1.16 -0.23 0.00
N VAL A 160 1.96 -0.79 -0.91
CA VAL A 160 3.32 -1.26 -0.57
C VAL A 160 4.37 -0.15 -0.48
N GLY A 161 4.11 1.06 -1.00
CA GLY A 161 5.13 2.10 -1.08
C GLY A 161 5.74 2.46 0.28
N SER A 162 7.07 2.47 0.37
CA SER A 162 7.85 2.59 1.60
C SER A 162 7.65 1.46 2.63
N VAL A 163 6.80 0.46 2.38
CA VAL A 163 6.56 -0.65 3.32
C VAL A 163 7.38 -1.86 2.89
N GLU A 164 8.65 -1.80 3.30
CA GLU A 164 9.65 -2.82 3.02
C GLU A 164 9.34 -4.14 3.71
N SER A 165 9.99 -5.20 3.22
CA SER A 165 9.86 -6.53 3.80
C SER A 165 10.10 -6.51 5.32
N PRO A 166 9.12 -6.97 6.11
CA PRO A 166 9.20 -6.85 7.54
C PRO A 166 10.03 -7.99 8.13
N GLU A 167 10.69 -7.73 9.24
CA GLU A 167 11.46 -8.77 9.93
C GLU A 167 10.52 -9.66 10.77
N VAL A 168 10.72 -10.98 10.70
CA VAL A 168 9.88 -11.96 11.41
C VAL A 168 10.51 -12.37 12.73
N TYR A 169 9.76 -12.24 13.83
CA TYR A 169 10.18 -12.58 15.18
C TYR A 169 9.58 -13.90 15.67
N SER A 170 10.25 -14.53 16.63
CA SER A 170 9.74 -15.74 17.30
C SER A 170 8.60 -15.46 18.29
N THR A 171 8.44 -14.21 18.73
CA THR A 171 7.40 -13.79 19.68
C THR A 171 6.66 -12.56 19.18
N ALA A 172 5.46 -12.31 19.71
CA ALA A 172 4.67 -11.14 19.37
C ALA A 172 5.37 -9.85 19.82
N ILE A 173 5.38 -8.84 18.96
CA ILE A 173 5.88 -7.49 19.22
C ILE A 173 4.73 -6.52 19.50
N SER A 174 5.08 -5.34 20.02
CA SER A 174 4.11 -4.26 20.24
C SER A 174 3.56 -3.74 18.91
N ARG A 175 2.27 -3.35 18.92
CA ARG A 175 1.64 -2.57 17.85
C ARG A 175 1.45 -1.11 18.19
N THR A 176 1.94 -0.70 19.36
CA THR A 176 2.01 0.70 19.74
C THR A 176 3.42 1.18 19.48
N PRO A 177 3.61 2.23 18.67
CA PRO A 177 4.91 2.85 18.45
C PRO A 177 5.61 3.22 19.76
N GLN A 178 6.93 3.15 19.80
CA GLN A 178 7.71 3.56 20.97
C GLN A 178 8.76 4.61 20.62
N ARG A 179 9.53 4.36 19.57
CA ARG A 179 10.61 5.26 19.14
C ARG A 179 11.02 4.97 17.71
N TYR A 180 11.51 5.99 17.03
CA TYR A 180 12.17 5.81 15.75
C TYR A 180 13.49 5.05 15.93
N LEU A 181 13.69 4.03 15.11
CA LEU A 181 14.84 3.14 15.13
C LEU A 181 15.36 2.92 13.71
N LEU A 182 16.68 3.02 13.58
CA LEU A 182 17.42 2.45 12.45
C LEU A 182 17.85 1.04 12.86
N VAL A 183 17.51 0.04 12.06
CA VAL A 183 17.77 -1.35 12.37
C VAL A 183 18.49 -2.00 11.19
N ALA A 184 19.50 -2.82 11.50
CA ALA A 184 20.23 -3.53 10.47
C ALA A 184 19.34 -4.64 9.89
N HIS A 185 18.91 -4.47 8.65
CA HIS A 185 18.22 -5.47 7.84
C HIS A 185 18.70 -5.32 6.40
N SER A 186 18.72 -6.41 5.63
CA SER A 186 19.32 -6.38 4.29
C SER A 186 18.53 -5.54 3.28
N GLY A 187 17.22 -5.38 3.49
CA GLY A 187 16.36 -4.43 2.76
C GLY A 187 16.42 -2.98 3.26
N GLY A 188 17.27 -2.65 4.25
CA GLY A 188 17.34 -1.28 4.80
C GLY A 188 16.11 -0.93 5.65
N CYS A 189 16.07 -1.39 6.90
CA CYS A 189 14.87 -1.24 7.72
C CYS A 189 14.96 -0.04 8.69
N ARG A 190 13.95 0.82 8.63
CA ARG A 190 13.60 1.76 9.70
C ARG A 190 12.30 1.32 10.33
N THR A 191 12.11 1.59 11.62
CA THR A 191 10.88 1.19 12.30
C THR A 191 10.52 2.11 13.46
N LEU A 192 9.26 2.05 13.88
CA LEU A 192 8.75 2.70 15.08
C LEU A 192 8.56 1.74 16.25
N PHE A 193 8.73 0.43 15.98
CA PHE A 193 8.43 -0.63 16.92
C PHE A 193 9.70 -1.16 17.55
N ASP A 194 9.84 -0.85 18.83
CA ASP A 194 10.97 -1.30 19.62
C ASP A 194 10.80 -2.76 20.05
N VAL A 195 11.90 -3.49 19.95
CA VAL A 195 12.01 -4.90 20.33
C VAL A 195 12.93 -5.10 21.54
N ASP A 196 13.41 -4.01 22.18
CA ASP A 196 14.20 -3.91 23.42
C ASP A 196 14.46 -5.26 24.14
N GLY A 197 15.66 -5.83 23.92
CA GLY A 197 16.12 -7.07 24.55
C GLY A 197 15.83 -8.36 23.78
N GLN A 198 15.10 -8.29 22.66
CA GLN A 198 14.99 -9.40 21.71
C GLN A 198 16.19 -9.39 20.77
N GLN A 199 17.39 -9.69 21.29
CA GLN A 199 18.64 -9.53 20.53
C GLN A 199 18.67 -10.36 19.25
N ASP A 200 19.47 -9.86 18.30
CA ASP A 200 20.64 -10.57 17.79
C ASP A 200 21.88 -9.69 17.65
N ALA A 201 23.04 -10.36 17.64
CA ALA A 201 24.28 -9.91 17.00
C ALA A 201 25.05 -11.15 16.50
N ALA A 202 24.34 -12.21 16.05
CA ALA A 202 24.60 -13.65 16.34
C ALA A 202 24.14 -14.10 17.76
N GLY A 203 22.92 -13.69 18.15
CA GLY A 203 22.32 -13.90 19.48
C GLY A 203 20.79 -13.75 19.46
N THR A 204 20.13 -14.45 18.53
CA THR A 204 18.93 -14.02 17.77
C THR A 204 17.55 -14.46 18.26
N LEU A 205 16.56 -13.56 18.21
CA LEU A 205 15.11 -13.78 18.40
C LEU A 205 14.26 -13.58 17.13
N HIS A 206 14.90 -13.28 15.99
CA HIS A 206 14.27 -13.25 14.66
C HIS A 206 14.46 -14.57 13.90
N VAL A 207 13.61 -14.82 12.91
CA VAL A 207 13.76 -15.95 11.99
C VAL A 207 14.98 -15.66 11.10
N PRO A 208 15.89 -16.63 10.88
CA PRO A 208 17.04 -16.41 10.01
C PRO A 208 16.63 -16.03 8.58
N LEU A 209 17.39 -15.12 7.97
CA LEU A 209 17.24 -14.77 6.55
C LEU A 209 17.35 -16.00 5.62
N GLY A 210 16.84 -15.85 4.41
CA GLY A 210 16.92 -16.87 3.36
C GLY A 210 15.57 -17.46 2.97
N TYR A 211 15.55 -18.10 1.79
CA TYR A 211 14.34 -18.59 1.14
C TYR A 211 13.53 -19.57 2.01
N SER A 212 14.23 -20.47 2.72
CA SER A 212 13.61 -21.44 3.62
C SER A 212 13.45 -20.93 5.06
N GLY A 213 14.00 -19.75 5.36
CA GLY A 213 13.92 -19.07 6.65
C GLY A 213 12.82 -18.02 6.65
N GLU A 214 13.20 -16.74 6.73
CA GLU A 214 12.29 -15.60 6.87
C GLU A 214 11.28 -15.50 5.72
N THR A 215 11.71 -15.62 4.46
CA THR A 215 10.82 -15.60 3.27
C THR A 215 9.67 -16.59 3.42
N ARG A 216 9.97 -17.82 3.85
CA ARG A 216 8.98 -18.86 4.10
C ARG A 216 8.11 -18.54 5.30
N ALA A 217 8.74 -18.19 6.43
CA ALA A 217 8.04 -17.92 7.67
C ALA A 217 7.04 -16.78 7.51
N PHE A 218 7.42 -15.70 6.83
CA PHE A 218 6.55 -14.57 6.55
C PHE A 218 5.32 -15.01 5.73
N GLY A 219 5.53 -15.63 4.57
CA GLY A 219 4.44 -16.07 3.71
C GLY A 219 3.48 -17.07 4.38
N GLU A 220 4.01 -18.07 5.11
CA GLU A 220 3.18 -19.04 5.84
C GLU A 220 2.38 -18.40 6.98
N GLN A 221 2.96 -17.45 7.72
CA GLN A 221 2.29 -16.80 8.84
C GLN A 221 1.20 -15.82 8.41
N VAL A 222 1.45 -15.03 7.35
CA VAL A 222 0.44 -14.15 6.75
C VAL A 222 -0.75 -15.00 6.24
N ALA A 223 -0.48 -16.10 5.52
CA ALA A 223 -1.52 -17.03 5.10
C ALA A 223 -2.26 -17.65 6.29
N GLY A 224 -1.54 -17.97 7.38
CA GLY A 224 -2.12 -18.49 8.61
C GLY A 224 -3.20 -17.59 9.21
N ARG A 225 -3.04 -16.25 9.13
CA ARG A 225 -4.07 -15.29 9.57
C ARG A 225 -5.36 -15.43 8.76
N VAL A 226 -5.23 -15.52 7.44
CA VAL A 226 -6.34 -15.67 6.49
C VAL A 226 -7.05 -17.02 6.68
N ILE A 227 -6.27 -18.11 6.75
CA ILE A 227 -6.77 -19.48 6.96
C ILE A 227 -7.54 -19.58 8.27
N GLN A 228 -7.01 -19.00 9.36
CA GLN A 228 -7.67 -19.02 10.66
C GLN A 228 -9.02 -18.29 10.61
N ALA A 229 -9.09 -17.09 10.01
CA ALA A 229 -10.33 -16.33 9.94
C ALA A 229 -11.41 -17.05 9.12
N LEU A 230 -11.05 -17.53 7.93
CA LEU A 230 -11.99 -18.25 7.07
C LEU A 230 -12.43 -19.59 7.66
N GLY A 231 -11.48 -20.36 8.22
CA GLY A 231 -11.74 -21.67 8.83
C GLY A 231 -12.55 -21.62 10.12
N SER A 232 -12.49 -20.50 10.86
CA SER A 232 -13.31 -20.27 12.06
C SER A 232 -14.68 -19.66 11.78
N GLY A 233 -15.01 -19.38 10.51
CA GLY A 233 -16.26 -18.74 10.12
C GLY A 233 -16.30 -17.23 10.39
N ALA A 234 -15.15 -16.60 10.66
CA ALA A 234 -15.03 -15.16 10.85
C ALA A 234 -15.02 -14.43 9.49
N TYR A 235 -16.10 -14.58 8.72
CA TYR A 235 -16.31 -13.89 7.46
C TYR A 235 -17.76 -13.41 7.35
N ARG A 236 -18.01 -12.52 6.39
CA ARG A 236 -19.36 -12.08 6.00
C ARG A 236 -19.61 -12.52 4.57
N ASN A 237 -20.75 -13.17 4.32
CA ASN A 237 -21.20 -13.36 2.95
C ASN A 237 -21.55 -12.00 2.36
N SER A 238 -21.22 -11.80 1.09
CA SER A 238 -21.65 -10.60 0.40
C SER A 238 -23.18 -10.58 0.30
N SER A 239 -23.75 -9.45 0.64
CA SER A 239 -25.17 -9.11 0.50
C SER A 239 -25.50 -8.52 -0.87
N SER A 240 -24.47 -8.21 -1.66
CA SER A 240 -24.54 -7.59 -2.98
C SER A 240 -24.08 -8.56 -4.06
N ASN A 241 -24.67 -8.43 -5.25
CA ASN A 241 -24.21 -9.07 -6.48
C ASN A 241 -23.70 -8.05 -7.51
N THR A 242 -23.41 -6.83 -7.06
CA THR A 242 -22.88 -5.76 -7.92
C THR A 242 -21.56 -6.19 -8.54
N ILE A 243 -21.44 -5.97 -9.85
CA ILE A 243 -20.17 -6.02 -10.56
C ILE A 243 -20.10 -4.73 -11.35
N TRP A 244 -19.14 -3.89 -11.02
CA TRP A 244 -18.95 -2.58 -11.64
C TRP A 244 -17.46 -2.32 -11.81
N GLY A 245 -17.12 -1.46 -12.76
CA GLY A 245 -15.75 -0.99 -12.91
C GLY A 245 -15.62 0.08 -13.96
N GLN A 246 -14.79 1.08 -13.66
CA GLN A 246 -14.42 2.16 -14.57
C GLN A 246 -12.93 2.45 -14.47
N ARG A 247 -12.36 2.90 -15.58
CA ARG A 247 -10.98 3.37 -15.66
C ARG A 247 -10.94 4.74 -16.34
N THR A 248 -9.91 5.50 -16.03
CA THR A 248 -9.58 6.74 -16.74
C THR A 248 -8.08 6.83 -16.93
N ASN A 249 -7.67 7.53 -17.99
CA ASN A 249 -6.26 7.84 -18.19
C ASN A 249 -5.87 8.99 -17.25
N VAL A 250 -4.60 8.99 -16.86
CA VAL A 250 -3.93 10.08 -16.15
C VAL A 250 -2.66 10.46 -16.91
N CYS A 251 -2.32 11.74 -16.89
CA CYS A 251 -1.08 12.24 -17.47
C CYS A 251 -0.21 12.78 -16.33
N VAL A 252 0.92 12.14 -16.07
CA VAL A 252 1.82 12.49 -14.97
C VAL A 252 3.09 13.10 -15.55
N PRO A 253 3.51 14.31 -15.09
CA PRO A 253 4.75 14.92 -15.53
C PRO A 253 5.96 14.00 -15.28
N LEU A 254 6.93 14.05 -16.18
CA LEU A 254 8.23 13.41 -16.02
C LEU A 254 9.20 14.45 -15.45
N ASP A 255 9.12 14.67 -14.14
CA ASP A 255 10.01 15.61 -13.44
C ASP A 255 11.38 14.99 -13.15
N ASN A 256 11.40 13.67 -12.98
CA ASN A 256 12.60 12.92 -12.65
C ASN A 256 13.60 12.91 -13.82
N ALA A 257 14.68 13.67 -13.69
CA ALA A 257 15.71 13.82 -14.70
C ALA A 257 16.50 12.52 -14.94
N LEU A 258 16.62 11.65 -13.94
CA LEU A 258 17.26 10.34 -14.12
C LEU A 258 16.38 9.42 -14.95
N PHE A 259 15.06 9.45 -14.74
CA PHE A 259 14.13 8.71 -15.58
C PHE A 259 14.10 9.26 -17.01
N ALA A 260 14.10 10.58 -17.19
CA ALA A 260 14.21 11.17 -18.53
C ALA A 260 15.51 10.77 -19.24
N PHE A 261 16.63 10.72 -18.51
CA PHE A 261 17.92 10.26 -19.03
C PHE A 261 17.91 8.76 -19.36
N GLY A 262 17.39 7.92 -18.47
CA GLY A 262 17.24 6.48 -18.70
C GLY A 262 16.34 6.18 -19.90
N ALA A 263 15.25 6.93 -20.06
CA ALA A 263 14.37 6.84 -21.22
C ALA A 263 15.09 7.19 -22.52
N ALA A 264 15.92 8.24 -22.53
CA ALA A 264 16.73 8.61 -23.69
C ALA A 264 17.81 7.57 -24.05
N LEU A 265 18.21 6.73 -23.09
CA LEU A 265 19.14 5.62 -23.28
C LEU A 265 18.47 4.27 -23.51
N GLY A 266 17.13 4.23 -23.51
CA GLY A 266 16.35 3.01 -23.75
C GLY A 266 16.26 2.04 -22.57
N VAL A 267 16.50 2.51 -21.34
CA VAL A 267 16.39 1.68 -20.12
C VAL A 267 14.99 1.07 -19.98
N PHE A 268 13.93 1.84 -20.21
CA PHE A 268 12.55 1.38 -20.04
C PHE A 268 11.98 0.58 -21.23
N ALA A 269 12.86 0.15 -22.14
CA ALA A 269 12.61 -0.71 -23.29
C ALA A 269 11.39 -0.30 -24.13
N HIS A 270 10.18 -0.73 -23.73
CA HIS A 270 8.94 -0.60 -24.51
C HIS A 270 8.06 0.57 -24.08
N ARG A 271 8.47 1.36 -23.08
CA ARG A 271 7.66 2.45 -22.54
C ARG A 271 7.79 3.74 -23.38
N PRO A 272 6.73 4.23 -24.04
CA PRO A 272 6.77 5.50 -24.75
C PRO A 272 6.74 6.68 -23.77
N GLY A 273 7.30 7.81 -24.20
CA GLY A 273 7.13 9.10 -23.52
C GLY A 273 6.03 9.91 -24.19
N TYR A 274 5.55 10.97 -23.55
CA TYR A 274 4.48 11.81 -24.07
C TYR A 274 4.81 13.30 -23.97
N ASN A 275 4.12 14.14 -24.74
CA ASN A 275 4.14 15.59 -24.51
C ASN A 275 3.43 15.94 -23.19
N ALA A 276 3.56 17.18 -22.73
CA ALA A 276 3.14 17.59 -21.39
C ALA A 276 1.66 17.33 -21.04
N ASP A 277 0.76 17.24 -22.02
CA ASP A 277 -0.67 16.98 -21.83
C ASP A 277 -1.10 15.56 -22.24
N CYS A 278 -0.13 14.69 -22.58
CA CYS A 278 -0.34 13.34 -23.07
C CYS A 278 -1.22 13.23 -24.33
N SER A 279 -1.39 14.30 -25.09
CA SER A 279 -2.12 14.27 -26.36
C SER A 279 -1.33 13.62 -27.50
N GLN A 280 -0.01 13.53 -27.36
CA GLN A 280 0.88 12.95 -28.37
C GLN A 280 1.96 12.08 -27.72
N ALA A 281 2.00 10.81 -28.14
CA ALA A 281 3.08 9.89 -27.79
C ALA A 281 4.33 10.16 -28.64
N PHE A 282 5.49 10.06 -28.01
CA PHE A 282 6.80 9.90 -28.64
C PHE A 282 7.11 8.40 -28.71
N PRO A 283 7.14 7.79 -29.91
CA PRO A 283 7.35 6.37 -30.05
C PRO A 283 8.77 5.94 -29.63
N VAL A 284 8.83 4.76 -29.03
CA VAL A 284 10.06 4.04 -28.70
C VAL A 284 10.83 3.70 -29.99
N GLN A 285 12.13 3.99 -29.99
CA GLN A 285 13.06 3.65 -31.07
C GLN A 285 13.52 2.18 -30.98
N PRO A 286 14.13 1.61 -32.04
CA PRO A 286 14.58 0.20 -32.02
C PRO A 286 15.58 -0.17 -30.92
N ASP A 287 16.31 0.81 -30.38
CA ASP A 287 17.23 0.67 -29.24
C ASP A 287 16.54 0.89 -27.88
N GLY A 288 15.23 1.05 -27.87
CA GLY A 288 14.41 1.34 -26.68
C GLY A 288 14.32 2.83 -26.34
N ALA A 289 15.10 3.71 -27.00
CA ALA A 289 15.15 5.11 -26.63
C ALA A 289 13.82 5.82 -26.89
N THR A 290 13.45 6.75 -26.00
CA THR A 290 12.30 7.63 -26.15
C THR A 290 12.56 9.01 -25.54
N SER A 291 11.67 9.96 -25.78
CA SER A 291 11.67 11.29 -25.19
C SER A 291 10.28 11.65 -24.67
N GLY A 292 10.17 12.69 -23.85
CA GLY A 292 8.88 13.19 -23.41
C GLY A 292 9.00 14.12 -22.21
N GLN A 293 7.87 14.69 -21.84
CA GLN A 293 7.68 15.55 -20.67
C GLN A 293 6.67 14.95 -19.69
N ALA A 294 6.00 13.87 -20.06
CA ALA A 294 5.02 13.17 -19.25
C ALA A 294 4.94 11.69 -19.62
N LEU A 295 4.28 10.93 -18.75
CA LEU A 295 3.82 9.57 -19.01
C LEU A 295 2.30 9.51 -18.91
N GLU A 296 1.66 8.93 -19.92
CA GLU A 296 0.26 8.52 -19.84
C GLU A 296 0.17 7.19 -19.10
N SER A 297 -0.77 7.10 -18.16
CA SER A 297 -1.05 5.90 -17.36
C SER A 297 -2.54 5.75 -17.12
N GLN A 298 -2.96 4.75 -16.35
CA GLN A 298 -4.36 4.48 -16.04
C GLN A 298 -4.58 4.27 -14.54
N VAL A 299 -5.74 4.72 -14.08
CA VAL A 299 -6.26 4.45 -12.75
C VAL A 299 -7.66 3.86 -12.90
N ALA A 300 -8.08 3.04 -11.94
CA ALA A 300 -9.40 2.44 -11.97
C ALA A 300 -10.04 2.34 -10.59
N ALA A 301 -11.36 2.26 -10.60
CA ALA A 301 -12.16 1.84 -9.46
C ALA A 301 -13.13 0.75 -9.93
N PHE A 302 -13.27 -0.32 -9.15
CA PHE A 302 -14.17 -1.42 -9.47
C PHE A 302 -14.75 -2.09 -8.23
N GLU A 303 -15.86 -2.80 -8.42
CA GLU A 303 -16.56 -3.51 -7.36
C GLU A 303 -16.85 -4.95 -7.75
N ILE A 304 -16.76 -5.81 -6.73
CA ILE A 304 -17.26 -7.17 -6.75
C ILE A 304 -18.09 -7.30 -5.46
N GLY A 305 -19.40 -7.52 -5.56
CA GLY A 305 -20.28 -7.63 -4.39
C GLY A 305 -20.18 -6.44 -3.43
N ASP A 306 -19.67 -6.69 -2.22
CA ASP A 306 -19.46 -5.71 -1.14
C ASP A 306 -17.97 -5.30 -0.98
N GLY A 307 -17.14 -5.62 -1.96
CA GLY A 307 -15.74 -5.22 -2.05
C GLY A 307 -15.54 -4.18 -3.14
N GLU A 308 -14.89 -3.07 -2.79
CA GLU A 308 -14.51 -1.99 -3.71
C GLU A 308 -12.99 -1.85 -3.75
N PHE A 309 -12.46 -1.61 -4.95
CA PHE A 309 -11.04 -1.69 -5.27
C PHE A 309 -10.60 -0.39 -5.95
N LEU A 310 -9.40 0.07 -5.63
CA LEU A 310 -8.71 1.16 -6.33
C LEU A 310 -7.42 0.63 -6.98
N SER A 311 -7.36 0.65 -8.31
CA SER A 311 -6.14 0.30 -9.05
C SER A 311 -5.26 1.53 -9.21
N LEU A 312 -4.01 1.41 -8.76
CA LEU A 312 -3.05 2.50 -8.65
C LEU A 312 -1.72 2.13 -9.34
N PRO A 313 -1.23 2.97 -10.27
CA PRO A 313 -0.12 2.63 -11.15
C PRO A 313 1.27 2.87 -10.52
N GLY A 314 1.59 2.16 -9.44
CA GLY A 314 2.89 2.26 -8.78
C GLY A 314 2.87 1.87 -7.31
N GLU A 315 3.97 2.19 -6.63
CA GLU A 315 4.21 1.84 -5.23
C GLU A 315 3.62 2.93 -4.33
N VAL A 316 2.36 2.75 -3.96
CA VAL A 316 1.63 3.77 -3.21
C VAL A 316 1.93 3.69 -1.73
N PHE A 317 2.39 4.81 -1.16
CA PHE A 317 2.58 4.92 0.28
C PHE A 317 1.23 4.79 1.00
N PRO A 318 1.12 4.00 2.10
CA PRO A 318 -0.13 3.89 2.87
C PRO A 318 -0.73 5.24 3.25
N PHE A 319 0.14 6.17 3.67
CA PHE A 319 -0.26 7.53 4.05
C PHE A 319 -1.07 8.27 2.97
N THR A 320 -0.75 8.05 1.69
CA THR A 320 -1.23 8.85 0.56
C THR A 320 -2.75 8.89 0.50
N TYR A 321 -3.40 7.72 0.52
CA TYR A 321 -4.86 7.61 0.39
C TYR A 321 -5.56 7.01 1.61
N LEU A 322 -4.87 6.23 2.44
CA LEU A 322 -5.44 5.70 3.70
C LEU A 322 -5.45 6.76 4.80
N ARG A 323 -4.52 7.72 4.73
CA ARG A 323 -4.15 8.68 5.79
C ARG A 323 -3.58 8.00 7.03
N GLY A 324 -2.79 8.78 7.76
CA GLY A 324 -2.35 8.48 9.11
C GLY A 324 -2.76 9.61 10.06
N PHE A 325 -1.94 9.86 11.06
CA PHE A 325 -2.10 11.00 11.98
C PHE A 325 -1.10 12.14 11.73
N LEU A 326 -0.31 11.98 10.67
CA LEU A 326 0.63 12.95 10.13
C LEU A 326 -0.09 13.94 9.20
N GLY A 327 0.01 15.23 9.46
CA GLY A 327 -0.61 16.28 8.63
C GLY A 327 0.41 17.05 7.79
N PRO A 328 -0.01 18.10 7.05
CA PRO A 328 0.92 18.96 6.32
C PRO A 328 2.08 19.49 7.18
N ALA A 329 1.80 19.84 8.44
CA ALA A 329 2.83 20.32 9.38
C ALA A 329 3.90 19.27 9.73
N ASP A 330 3.64 17.99 9.48
CA ASP A 330 4.56 16.88 9.68
C ASP A 330 5.25 16.46 8.38
N MET A 331 4.94 17.11 7.25
CA MET A 331 5.60 16.85 5.97
C MET A 331 6.79 17.81 5.76
N PRO A 332 7.78 17.43 4.93
CA PRO A 332 8.86 18.31 4.52
C PRO A 332 8.37 19.65 3.95
N ASN A 333 7.45 19.61 2.99
CA ASN A 333 6.79 20.79 2.42
C ASN A 333 5.41 20.97 3.05
N SER A 334 5.36 21.70 4.16
CA SER A 334 4.13 21.92 4.94
C SER A 334 3.10 22.85 4.28
N SER A 335 3.48 23.54 3.20
CA SER A 335 2.58 24.39 2.43
C SER A 335 1.78 23.65 1.37
N ALA A 336 2.25 22.46 0.97
CA ALA A 336 1.55 21.63 0.01
C ALA A 336 0.28 21.03 0.63
N PRO A 337 -0.85 21.03 -0.10
CA PRO A 337 -2.02 20.28 0.34
C PRO A 337 -1.71 18.77 0.32
N LEU A 338 -2.46 18.02 1.11
CA LEU A 338 -2.48 16.57 0.96
C LEU A 338 -3.40 16.19 -0.22
N PRO A 339 -3.12 15.09 -0.94
CA PRO A 339 -3.96 14.61 -2.04
C PRO A 339 -5.37 14.25 -1.53
N PRO A 340 -6.38 14.11 -2.41
CA PRO A 340 -7.73 13.73 -2.00
C PRO A 340 -7.77 12.48 -1.09
N TRP A 341 -8.51 12.55 0.01
CA TRP A 341 -8.72 11.37 0.88
C TRP A 341 -9.73 10.43 0.21
N LEU A 342 -9.24 9.33 -0.38
CA LEU A 342 -10.06 8.45 -1.22
C LEU A 342 -10.89 7.45 -0.42
N ILE A 343 -10.39 6.94 0.70
CA ILE A 343 -11.09 5.91 1.49
C ILE A 343 -12.52 6.32 1.92
N PRO A 344 -12.78 7.56 2.39
CA PRO A 344 -14.15 8.02 2.68
C PRO A 344 -15.07 8.12 1.45
N ARG A 345 -14.54 7.95 0.24
CA ARG A 345 -15.30 7.98 -1.01
C ARG A 345 -15.59 6.57 -1.54
N MET A 346 -15.00 5.57 -0.92
CA MET A 346 -15.32 4.17 -1.15
C MET A 346 -16.47 3.80 -0.20
N ASP A 347 -17.60 3.36 -0.73
CA ASP A 347 -18.82 3.14 0.05
C ASP A 347 -19.00 1.68 0.48
N ALA A 348 -18.32 0.76 -0.21
CA ALA A 348 -18.43 -0.66 0.08
C ALA A 348 -17.93 -1.00 1.50
N PRO A 349 -18.47 -2.06 2.14
CA PRO A 349 -17.99 -2.51 3.44
C PRO A 349 -16.51 -2.91 3.46
N PHE A 350 -16.00 -3.52 2.38
CA PHE A 350 -14.61 -3.96 2.26
C PHE A 350 -13.91 -3.12 1.18
N ARG A 351 -12.74 -2.60 1.51
CA ARG A 351 -11.97 -1.69 0.67
C ARG A 351 -10.62 -2.30 0.38
N PHE A 352 -10.21 -2.26 -0.87
CA PHE A 352 -8.97 -2.83 -1.36
C PHE A 352 -8.17 -1.75 -2.06
N ILE A 353 -6.91 -1.62 -1.66
CA ILE A 353 -5.92 -0.88 -2.43
C ILE A 353 -5.19 -1.91 -3.29
N ASP A 354 -5.25 -1.73 -4.60
CA ASP A 354 -4.57 -2.56 -5.59
C ASP A 354 -3.40 -1.74 -6.14
N GLY A 355 -2.27 -1.81 -5.43
CA GLY A 355 -1.01 -1.19 -5.85
C GLY A 355 -0.42 -1.92 -7.05
N LEU A 356 0.49 -1.27 -7.78
CA LEU A 356 1.13 -1.83 -8.98
C LEU A 356 0.11 -2.30 -10.04
N ALA A 357 -1.05 -1.66 -10.05
CA ALA A 357 -2.14 -2.01 -10.92
C ALA A 357 -2.20 -1.11 -12.13
N GLU A 358 -2.57 -1.69 -13.27
CA GLU A 358 -2.62 -1.12 -14.61
C GLU A 358 -1.25 -0.71 -15.18
N ASP A 359 -0.31 -0.22 -14.37
CA ASP A 359 0.98 0.32 -14.79
C ASP A 359 1.97 0.51 -13.61
N MET A 360 3.20 0.97 -13.89
CA MET A 360 4.25 1.28 -12.90
C MET A 360 4.88 2.66 -13.16
N LEU A 361 4.65 3.61 -12.24
CA LEU A 361 5.17 4.99 -12.29
C LEU A 361 6.24 5.27 -11.22
N GLY A 362 6.74 4.22 -10.54
CA GLY A 362 7.60 4.35 -9.38
C GLY A 362 6.80 4.61 -8.09
N TYR A 363 7.42 5.24 -7.11
CA TYR A 363 6.78 5.56 -5.83
C TYR A 363 5.76 6.69 -5.94
N ILE A 364 4.64 6.53 -5.23
CA ILE A 364 3.51 7.45 -5.22
C ILE A 364 3.28 7.97 -3.80
N PHE A 365 3.77 9.18 -3.56
CA PHE A 365 3.61 9.94 -2.32
C PHE A 365 3.10 11.36 -2.59
N PRO A 366 2.54 12.04 -1.58
CA PRO A 366 2.04 13.41 -1.70
C PRO A 366 3.12 14.42 -2.07
N LEU A 367 2.75 15.50 -2.76
CA LEU A 367 3.66 16.64 -3.01
C LEU A 367 4.31 17.21 -1.73
N GLY A 368 3.61 17.12 -0.59
CA GLY A 368 4.17 17.52 0.70
C GLY A 368 5.41 16.72 1.12
N ASN A 369 5.52 15.47 0.67
CA ASN A 369 6.65 14.58 0.95
C ASN A 369 7.87 14.82 0.05
N ALA A 370 7.63 15.30 -1.17
CA ALA A 370 8.65 15.38 -2.22
C ALA A 370 9.83 16.31 -1.84
N VAL A 371 11.00 15.72 -1.57
CA VAL A 371 12.27 16.40 -1.31
C VAL A 371 13.45 15.85 -2.11
N GLY A 372 13.39 14.56 -2.48
CA GLY A 372 14.51 13.82 -3.05
C GLY A 372 14.42 13.54 -4.56
N ILE A 373 13.46 14.13 -5.29
CA ILE A 373 13.27 13.86 -6.72
C ILE A 373 14.34 14.59 -7.56
N PRO A 374 15.19 13.89 -8.32
CA PRO A 374 16.18 14.50 -9.19
C PRO A 374 15.52 15.33 -10.29
N THR A 375 15.89 16.60 -10.43
CA THR A 375 15.38 17.49 -11.49
C THR A 375 16.52 17.98 -12.38
N PRO A 376 16.24 18.51 -13.59
CA PRO A 376 17.29 19.11 -14.42
C PRO A 376 18.06 20.23 -13.72
N SER A 377 17.40 20.96 -12.81
CA SER A 377 18.01 22.01 -11.99
C SER A 377 18.74 21.50 -10.74
N MET A 378 18.35 20.34 -10.21
CA MET A 378 18.94 19.71 -9.03
C MET A 378 19.03 18.19 -9.25
N PRO A 379 20.05 17.71 -9.98
CA PRO A 379 20.16 16.30 -10.34
C PRO A 379 20.58 15.38 -9.18
N ASN A 380 21.15 15.94 -8.10
CA ASN A 380 21.54 15.20 -6.90
C ASN A 380 20.95 15.90 -5.67
N PRO A 381 19.61 15.87 -5.49
CA PRO A 381 18.98 16.48 -4.32
C PRO A 381 19.38 15.74 -3.04
N SER A 382 19.31 16.44 -1.90
CA SER A 382 19.36 15.78 -0.60
C SER A 382 18.10 14.93 -0.42
N SER A 383 18.23 13.68 -0.02
CA SER A 383 17.10 12.84 0.41
C SER A 383 16.73 13.05 1.87
N THR A 384 17.43 13.92 2.62
CA THR A 384 17.11 14.22 4.02
C THR A 384 16.23 15.46 4.16
N ASP A 385 15.14 15.35 4.91
CA ASP A 385 14.21 16.46 5.16
C ASP A 385 14.55 17.32 6.39
N ARG A 386 13.68 18.31 6.67
CA ARG A 386 13.81 19.22 7.82
C ARG A 386 13.68 18.57 9.20
N PHE A 387 13.26 17.32 9.25
CA PHE A 387 13.18 16.50 10.46
C PHE A 387 14.32 15.49 10.56
N GLY A 388 15.30 15.54 9.64
CA GLY A 388 16.38 14.58 9.57
C GLY A 388 15.92 13.19 9.13
N CYS A 389 14.74 13.08 8.51
CA CYS A 389 14.26 11.83 7.94
C CYS A 389 14.77 11.68 6.52
N GLU A 390 15.12 10.44 6.15
CA GLU A 390 15.55 10.08 4.81
C GLU A 390 14.33 9.70 3.94
N HIS A 391 14.43 10.03 2.67
CA HIS A 391 13.43 9.84 1.62
C HIS A 391 14.10 9.21 0.39
N SER A 392 14.62 7.98 0.52
CA SER A 392 15.32 7.28 -0.56
C SER A 392 14.44 7.11 -1.80
N ASP A 393 13.18 6.79 -1.55
CA ASP A 393 12.18 6.38 -2.54
C ASP A 393 11.76 7.52 -3.46
N ASP A 394 11.95 8.77 -3.01
CA ASP A 394 11.71 9.96 -3.82
C ASP A 394 12.50 9.92 -5.14
N SER A 395 13.72 9.40 -5.10
CA SER A 395 14.57 9.31 -6.29
C SER A 395 14.06 8.32 -7.34
N GLU A 396 13.13 7.45 -6.95
CA GLU A 396 12.49 6.42 -7.75
C GLU A 396 11.02 6.78 -8.07
N SER A 397 10.61 8.04 -7.84
CA SER A 397 9.32 8.56 -8.29
C SER A 397 9.45 9.31 -9.61
N ILE A 398 8.45 9.18 -10.48
CA ILE A 398 8.36 9.98 -11.71
C ILE A 398 8.21 11.49 -11.45
N SER A 399 7.46 11.86 -10.39
CA SER A 399 7.09 13.24 -10.08
C SER A 399 6.49 13.35 -8.68
N GLY A 400 6.77 14.46 -8.01
CA GLY A 400 6.18 14.79 -6.71
C GLY A 400 4.68 15.10 -6.79
N HIS A 401 4.13 15.24 -8.00
CA HIS A 401 2.71 15.49 -8.24
C HIS A 401 1.90 14.21 -8.51
N ALA A 402 2.55 13.03 -8.55
CA ALA A 402 1.90 11.79 -8.99
C ALA A 402 0.67 11.45 -8.13
N ALA A 403 0.80 11.50 -6.80
CA ALA A 403 -0.31 11.19 -5.90
C ALA A 403 -1.51 12.15 -6.03
N ASP A 404 -1.23 13.44 -6.20
CA ASP A 404 -2.26 14.46 -6.34
C ASP A 404 -3.06 14.25 -7.64
N ILE A 405 -2.37 14.06 -8.77
CA ILE A 405 -2.98 13.81 -10.08
C ILE A 405 -3.80 12.51 -10.08
N ILE A 406 -3.24 11.42 -9.55
CA ILE A 406 -3.91 10.11 -9.46
C ILE A 406 -5.16 10.22 -8.57
N GLY A 407 -5.02 10.83 -7.38
CA GLY A 407 -6.13 11.01 -6.46
C GLY A 407 -7.26 11.86 -7.04
N GLU A 408 -6.93 12.96 -7.71
CA GLU A 408 -7.91 13.84 -8.37
C GLU A 408 -8.68 13.11 -9.48
N ALA A 409 -8.01 12.23 -10.23
CA ALA A 409 -8.65 11.43 -11.28
C ALA A 409 -9.58 10.33 -10.73
N LEU A 410 -9.29 9.78 -9.54
CA LEU A 410 -10.11 8.76 -8.89
C LEU A 410 -11.40 9.32 -8.25
N VAL A 411 -11.37 10.56 -7.75
CA VAL A 411 -12.54 11.22 -7.15
C VAL A 411 -13.81 11.16 -8.02
N PRO A 412 -13.78 11.56 -9.30
CA PRO A 412 -14.97 11.49 -10.15
C PRO A 412 -15.36 10.05 -10.54
N LEU A 413 -14.43 9.09 -10.58
CA LEU A 413 -14.76 7.67 -10.82
C LEU A 413 -15.61 7.12 -9.67
N LEU A 414 -15.20 7.38 -8.43
CA LEU A 414 -15.93 6.98 -7.23
C LEU A 414 -17.30 7.69 -7.14
N GLY A 415 -17.36 8.99 -7.46
CA GLY A 415 -18.62 9.74 -7.46
C GLY A 415 -19.65 9.27 -8.51
N ARG A 416 -19.20 8.68 -9.63
CA ARG A 416 -20.10 8.18 -10.70
C ARG A 416 -20.84 6.90 -10.33
N HIS A 417 -20.42 6.20 -9.27
CA HIS A 417 -21.06 5.00 -8.76
C HIS A 417 -22.18 5.29 -7.73
N GLY A 418 -22.67 6.53 -7.68
CA GLY A 418 -23.86 6.89 -6.90
C GLY A 418 -23.62 7.11 -5.41
N GLY A 419 -22.37 6.97 -4.96
CA GLY A 419 -21.93 7.22 -3.60
C GLY A 419 -21.67 8.69 -3.30
N ALA A 420 -22.39 9.26 -2.33
CA ALA A 420 -21.97 10.53 -1.75
C ALA A 420 -20.81 10.25 -0.79
N PRO A 421 -19.72 11.03 -0.81
CA PRO A 421 -18.60 10.80 0.09
C PRO A 421 -19.10 10.75 1.53
N GLU A 422 -18.58 9.78 2.26
CA GLU A 422 -18.90 9.60 3.66
C GLU A 422 -18.50 10.83 4.47
N ARG A 423 -19.17 10.99 5.61
CA ARG A 423 -19.05 12.21 6.38
C ARG A 423 -17.65 12.32 6.99
N ILE A 424 -16.90 13.34 6.57
CA ILE A 424 -15.65 13.77 7.21
C ILE A 424 -15.96 14.93 8.18
N VAL A 425 -15.38 14.89 9.38
CA VAL A 425 -15.45 15.97 10.37
C VAL A 425 -14.08 16.28 10.93
N THR A 426 -13.81 17.55 11.22
CA THR A 426 -12.56 17.95 11.88
C THR A 426 -12.67 17.78 13.40
N GLY A 427 -11.63 17.23 14.03
CA GLY A 427 -11.57 17.09 15.48
C GLY A 427 -10.24 16.54 16.02
N ARG A 428 -10.28 16.06 17.27
CA ARG A 428 -9.18 15.39 17.96
C ARG A 428 -9.75 14.25 18.79
N TYR A 429 -8.96 13.20 18.99
CA TYR A 429 -9.26 12.19 19.99
C TYR A 429 -9.08 12.79 21.39
N VAL A 430 -9.89 12.33 22.35
CA VAL A 430 -9.79 12.70 23.76
C VAL A 430 -9.30 11.47 24.52
N LEU A 431 -8.06 11.52 24.98
CA LEU A 431 -7.40 10.48 25.77
C LEU A 431 -8.07 10.34 27.15
N GLY A 432 -7.75 9.26 27.88
CA GLY A 432 -8.43 8.99 29.15
C GLY A 432 -8.19 10.01 30.26
N ASP A 433 -7.12 10.81 30.17
CA ASP A 433 -6.81 11.94 31.06
C ASP A 433 -7.45 13.27 30.60
N GLY A 434 -8.14 13.27 29.46
CA GLY A 434 -8.75 14.45 28.85
C GLY A 434 -7.86 15.17 27.83
N THR A 435 -6.61 14.73 27.64
CA THR A 435 -5.69 15.31 26.65
C THR A 435 -6.23 15.11 25.24
N LEU A 436 -6.14 16.16 24.41
CA LEU A 436 -6.50 16.10 23.00
C LEU A 436 -5.31 15.58 22.19
N SER A 437 -5.54 14.59 21.33
CA SER A 437 -4.50 14.02 20.46
C SER A 437 -4.97 13.83 19.02
N ARG A 438 -4.00 13.78 18.10
CA ARG A 438 -4.22 13.32 16.72
C ARG A 438 -4.31 11.81 16.64
N ASP A 439 -3.53 11.07 17.42
CA ASP A 439 -3.57 9.61 17.53
C ASP A 439 -4.35 9.18 18.79
N PRO A 440 -5.29 8.22 18.69
CA PRO A 440 -6.05 7.75 19.86
C PRO A 440 -5.21 7.04 20.93
N LEU A 441 -3.96 6.66 20.65
CA LEU A 441 -3.05 5.97 21.54
C LEU A 441 -2.06 6.89 22.26
N GLY A 442 -1.89 8.14 21.83
CA GLY A 442 -0.88 9.02 22.42
C GLY A 442 -0.28 10.00 21.40
N GLY A 443 0.97 10.39 21.62
CA GLY A 443 1.74 11.26 20.74
C GLY A 443 3.08 11.68 21.35
N PRO A 444 3.84 12.58 20.72
CA PRO A 444 3.64 13.09 19.35
C PRO A 444 3.84 12.01 18.29
N GLU A 445 3.45 12.30 17.05
CA GLU A 445 3.81 11.47 15.90
C GLU A 445 5.32 11.46 15.69
N LEU A 446 5.88 10.26 15.58
CA LEU A 446 7.33 10.05 15.54
C LEU A 446 7.95 10.61 14.25
N LYS A 447 9.09 11.28 14.42
CA LYS A 447 9.99 11.72 13.34
C LYS A 447 11.41 11.25 13.66
N CYS A 448 12.39 11.62 12.82
CA CYS A 448 13.70 10.98 12.85
C CYS A 448 14.70 11.67 13.81
N SER A 449 14.80 13.00 13.77
CA SER A 449 15.68 13.76 14.68
C SER A 449 14.96 14.58 15.74
N THR A 450 13.63 14.69 15.62
CA THR A 450 12.75 15.35 16.59
C THR A 450 11.56 14.44 16.89
N ASP A 451 10.84 14.70 17.97
CA ASP A 451 9.68 13.89 18.36
C ASP A 451 10.02 12.38 18.36
N THR A 452 11.20 11.99 18.86
CA THR A 452 11.77 10.65 18.63
C THR A 452 11.24 9.55 19.55
N LYS A 453 10.38 9.90 20.51
CA LYS A 453 9.75 8.97 21.46
C LYS A 453 8.25 9.20 21.52
N PHE A 454 7.50 8.13 21.36
CA PHE A 454 6.06 8.13 21.42
C PHE A 454 5.64 7.95 22.89
N GLN A 455 4.79 8.84 23.37
CA GLN A 455 4.24 8.75 24.72
C GLN A 455 2.86 8.12 24.62
N ALA A 456 2.81 6.80 24.85
CA ALA A 456 1.56 6.08 24.92
C ALA A 456 0.71 6.61 26.09
N ALA A 457 -0.55 6.90 25.82
CA ALA A 457 -1.52 7.24 26.83
C ALA A 457 -1.79 6.03 27.73
N LEU A 458 -1.85 6.23 29.05
CA LEU A 458 -2.22 5.16 30.00
C LEU A 458 -3.58 4.55 29.64
N ILE A 459 -4.49 5.38 29.13
CA ILE A 459 -5.79 4.97 28.65
C ILE A 459 -5.99 5.58 27.25
N PRO A 460 -6.17 4.75 26.21
CA PRO A 460 -6.51 5.22 24.86
C PRO A 460 -7.74 6.12 24.82
N ALA A 461 -7.98 6.72 23.65
CA ALA A 461 -9.10 7.61 23.43
C ALA A 461 -10.44 7.02 23.92
N ARG A 462 -11.20 7.85 24.63
CA ARG A 462 -12.56 7.53 25.10
C ARG A 462 -13.63 8.37 24.44
N ALA A 463 -13.24 9.42 23.75
CA ALA A 463 -14.13 10.32 23.04
C ALA A 463 -13.40 10.99 21.87
N VAL A 464 -14.18 11.73 21.08
CA VAL A 464 -13.70 12.65 20.05
C VAL A 464 -14.23 14.03 20.38
N GLU A 465 -13.38 15.03 20.38
CA GLU A 465 -13.81 16.43 20.41
C GLU A 465 -13.79 16.99 18.99
N LEU A 466 -14.96 17.42 18.52
CA LEU A 466 -15.11 18.05 17.20
C LEU A 466 -14.67 19.51 17.24
N ALA A 467 -14.28 20.09 16.10
CA ALA A 467 -13.86 21.50 16.01
C ALA A 467 -14.87 22.50 16.61
N SER A 468 -16.16 22.14 16.64
CA SER A 468 -17.23 22.88 17.34
C SER A 468 -17.13 22.90 18.88
N GLY A 469 -16.20 22.16 19.49
CA GLY A 469 -16.12 21.91 20.94
C GLY A 469 -17.07 20.80 21.44
N ARG A 470 -17.89 20.22 20.57
CA ARG A 470 -18.76 19.09 20.94
C ARG A 470 -17.95 17.82 21.16
N VAL A 471 -18.13 17.18 22.32
CA VAL A 471 -17.54 15.88 22.65
C VAL A 471 -18.50 14.76 22.27
N VAL A 472 -17.99 13.77 21.53
CA VAL A 472 -18.70 12.56 21.11
C VAL A 472 -18.05 11.37 21.78
N LYS A 473 -18.84 10.57 22.51
CA LYS A 473 -18.39 9.28 23.07
C LYS A 473 -18.95 8.16 22.20
N PRO A 474 -18.17 7.66 21.22
CA PRO A 474 -18.69 6.67 20.29
C PRO A 474 -18.90 5.31 20.97
N ARG A 475 -19.90 4.57 20.50
CA ARG A 475 -20.08 3.16 20.92
C ARG A 475 -19.11 2.23 20.20
N TYR A 476 -18.79 2.54 18.95
CA TYR A 476 -17.84 1.82 18.12
C TYR A 476 -16.88 2.82 17.47
N TRP A 477 -15.60 2.53 17.60
CA TRP A 477 -14.55 3.16 16.81
C TRP A 477 -14.57 2.59 15.39
N MET A 478 -13.82 3.20 14.49
CA MET A 478 -13.77 2.81 13.09
C MET A 478 -12.32 2.67 12.64
N SER A 479 -11.96 1.50 12.11
CA SER A 479 -10.64 1.22 11.54
C SER A 479 -10.39 2.03 10.26
N LEU A 480 -9.16 2.00 9.76
CA LEU A 480 -8.74 2.68 8.54
C LEU A 480 -9.50 2.18 7.31
N SER A 481 -9.94 0.93 7.34
CA SER A 481 -10.74 0.30 6.29
C SER A 481 -12.24 0.58 6.42
N GLY A 482 -12.69 1.27 7.48
CA GLY A 482 -14.09 1.59 7.72
C GLY A 482 -14.89 0.50 8.46
N LEU A 483 -14.22 -0.43 9.14
CA LEU A 483 -14.86 -1.49 9.93
C LEU A 483 -14.99 -1.10 11.42
N PRO A 484 -16.00 -1.63 12.14
CA PRO A 484 -16.20 -1.30 13.55
C PRO A 484 -15.12 -1.92 14.45
N GLN A 485 -14.60 -1.11 15.36
CA GLN A 485 -13.66 -1.48 16.41
C GLN A 485 -14.29 -1.28 17.79
N VAL A 486 -14.05 -2.22 18.70
CA VAL A 486 -14.52 -2.14 20.11
C VAL A 486 -13.63 -1.26 20.98
N ALA A 487 -12.36 -1.13 20.62
CA ALA A 487 -11.38 -0.27 21.26
C ALA A 487 -10.56 0.42 20.16
N PRO A 488 -10.12 1.66 20.36
CA PRO A 488 -9.32 2.34 19.36
C PRO A 488 -7.87 1.83 19.42
N ASP A 489 -7.26 1.74 18.26
CA ASP A 489 -5.85 1.46 18.04
C ASP A 489 -5.26 2.43 17.01
N ARG A 490 -4.03 2.18 16.59
CA ARG A 490 -3.27 3.00 15.62
C ARG A 490 -3.93 3.05 14.23
N ASP A 491 -4.83 2.13 13.92
CA ASP A 491 -5.57 2.13 12.67
C ASP A 491 -6.90 2.86 12.76
N THR A 492 -7.27 3.41 13.92
CA THR A 492 -8.53 4.14 14.05
C THR A 492 -8.54 5.40 13.17
N ARG A 493 -9.56 5.56 12.33
CA ARG A 493 -9.78 6.76 11.47
C ARG A 493 -11.12 7.46 11.71
N GLY A 494 -11.82 7.10 12.79
CA GLY A 494 -13.03 7.80 13.20
C GLY A 494 -13.95 6.96 14.07
N TYR A 495 -15.25 7.11 13.87
CA TYR A 495 -16.26 6.43 14.69
C TYR A 495 -17.58 6.22 13.95
N PHE A 496 -18.43 5.36 14.52
CA PHE A 496 -19.82 5.22 14.09
C PHE A 496 -20.74 6.15 14.89
N ASP A 497 -21.61 6.90 14.20
CA ASP A 497 -22.61 7.73 14.85
C ASP A 497 -23.76 6.88 15.45
N GLN A 498 -24.70 7.53 16.15
CA GLN A 498 -25.84 6.85 16.78
C GLN A 498 -26.75 6.10 15.80
N ARG A 499 -26.68 6.41 14.50
CA ARG A 499 -27.43 5.74 13.43
C ARG A 499 -26.61 4.63 12.77
N GLY A 500 -25.41 4.33 13.26
CA GLY A 500 -24.51 3.34 12.69
C GLY A 500 -23.84 3.80 11.39
N ARG A 501 -23.76 5.12 11.14
CA ARG A 501 -23.07 5.64 9.95
C ARG A 501 -21.61 5.95 10.27
N ARG A 502 -20.73 5.69 9.32
CA ARG A 502 -19.31 6.04 9.38
C ARG A 502 -19.12 7.55 9.44
N VAL A 503 -18.24 7.98 10.33
CA VAL A 503 -17.80 9.37 10.47
C VAL A 503 -16.28 9.38 10.54
N TRP A 504 -15.64 9.83 9.47
CA TRP A 504 -14.20 9.98 9.34
C TRP A 504 -13.73 11.21 10.10
N LEU A 505 -12.65 11.07 10.85
CA LEU A 505 -12.09 12.14 11.67
C LEU A 505 -10.84 12.72 10.99
N ASP A 506 -10.95 13.94 10.49
CA ASP A 506 -9.79 14.72 10.06
C ASP A 506 -9.13 15.39 11.28
N VAL A 507 -7.92 14.94 11.60
CA VAL A 507 -7.16 15.36 12.79
C VAL A 507 -6.10 16.42 12.48
N PHE A 508 -5.95 16.86 11.22
CA PHE A 508 -4.85 17.74 10.84
C PHE A 508 -5.13 19.22 11.09
N PRO A 509 -6.30 19.78 10.71
CA PRO A 509 -6.51 21.22 10.81
C PRO A 509 -6.21 21.74 12.21
N GLU A 510 -5.45 22.83 12.26
CA GLU A 510 -5.15 23.51 13.50
C GLU A 510 -6.43 24.06 14.11
N ARG A 511 -6.59 23.85 15.41
CA ARG A 511 -7.74 24.39 16.12
C ARG A 511 -7.49 25.85 16.38
N SER A 512 -8.41 26.72 15.97
CA SER A 512 -8.48 28.04 16.60
C SER A 512 -8.71 27.83 18.10
N PRO A 513 -8.02 28.57 18.99
CA PRO A 513 -8.29 28.48 20.42
C PRO A 513 -9.80 28.68 20.66
N PRO A 514 -10.40 27.92 21.60
CA PRO A 514 -11.82 28.06 21.89
C PRO A 514 -12.10 29.53 22.20
N ARG A 515 -13.08 30.14 21.52
CA ARG A 515 -13.55 31.48 21.88
C ARG A 515 -13.88 31.46 23.38
N PRO A 516 -13.34 32.39 24.19
CA PRO A 516 -13.66 32.42 25.60
C PRO A 516 -15.17 32.45 25.75
N ARG A 517 -15.70 31.52 26.56
CA ARG A 517 -17.11 31.58 26.94
C ARG A 517 -17.28 32.89 27.70
N ASN A 518 -18.02 33.84 27.13
CA ASN A 518 -18.42 35.03 27.87
C ASN A 518 -19.10 34.55 29.16
N ALA A 519 -18.55 34.99 30.29
CA ALA A 519 -18.97 34.65 31.64
C ALA A 519 -20.39 35.14 31.94
#